data_AF-A0A938Y2V1-F1
#
_entry.id   AF-A0A938Y2V1-F1
#
_cell.length_a   1.000
_cell.length_b   1.000
_cell.length_c   1.000
_cell.angle_alpha   90.00
_cell.angle_beta   90.00
_cell.angle_gamma   90.00
#
_symmetry.space_group_name_H-M   'P 1'
#
loop_
_entity.id
_entity.type
_entity.pdbx_description
1 polymer ?
#
loop_
_entity_poly.entity_id
_entity_poly.type
_entity_poly.pdbx_seq_one_letter_code
_entity_poly.pdbx_strand_id
1 'polypeptide(L)'
;MKAYHVHDKENSGEEACHEIVFAESPAQAKYKSEAYSNGVPWTDIAAVRKPQFDQYAETGIIPRSAYIADGWYFECDQCGSFSATNEVNGQVICEFCLEDQSA
;
A
#
# COMPACT_ATOMS: atom_id res chain seq x y z
N MET A 1 16.43 1.59 7.86
CA MET A 1 15.84 0.60 6.94
C MET A 1 15.33 1.31 5.69
N LYS A 2 15.24 0.59 4.57
CA LYS A 2 14.73 1.06 3.27
C LYS A 2 13.31 0.53 3.06
N ALA A 3 12.43 1.34 2.49
CA ALA A 3 11.08 0.91 2.13
C ALA A 3 11.02 0.23 0.76
N TYR A 4 10.28 -0.88 0.68
CA TYR A 4 10.03 -1.61 -0.56
C TYR A 4 8.54 -1.88 -0.70
N HIS A 5 7.99 -1.60 -1.87
CA HIS A 5 6.70 -2.15 -2.26
C HIS A 5 6.90 -3.60 -2.66
N VAL A 6 6.39 -4.49 -1.83
CA VAL A 6 6.41 -5.93 -2.05
C VAL A 6 5.05 -6.35 -2.54
N HIS A 7 5.02 -7.09 -3.65
CA HIS A 7 3.77 -7.59 -4.19
C HIS A 7 3.95 -8.89 -4.99
N ASP A 8 2.87 -9.64 -5.12
CA ASP A 8 2.76 -10.73 -6.10
C ASP A 8 2.75 -10.15 -7.52
N LYS A 9 3.54 -10.72 -8.43
CA LYS A 9 3.62 -10.30 -9.84
C LYS A 9 2.45 -10.81 -10.68
N GLU A 10 1.89 -11.95 -10.33
CA GLU A 10 0.92 -12.68 -11.15
C GLU A 10 -0.53 -12.32 -10.74
N ASN A 11 -0.74 -11.97 -9.47
CA ASN A 11 -2.03 -11.58 -8.95
C ASN A 11 -2.26 -10.06 -9.01
N SER A 12 -3.50 -9.66 -9.31
CA SER A 12 -3.97 -8.28 -9.31
C SER A 12 -5.35 -8.19 -8.67
N GLY A 13 -5.77 -6.99 -8.21
CA GLY A 13 -7.06 -6.80 -7.57
C GLY A 13 -7.06 -7.22 -6.09
N GLU A 14 -8.22 -7.67 -5.58
CA GLU A 14 -8.43 -7.96 -4.15
C GLU A 14 -7.57 -9.12 -3.62
N GLU A 15 -7.16 -10.04 -4.49
CA GLU A 15 -6.32 -11.19 -4.13
C GLU A 15 -4.82 -10.87 -4.15
N ALA A 16 -4.44 -9.70 -4.67
CA ALA A 16 -3.05 -9.30 -4.74
C ALA A 16 -2.56 -8.78 -3.39
N CYS A 17 -1.51 -9.40 -2.85
CA CYS A 17 -0.82 -8.86 -1.69
C CYS A 17 0.00 -7.63 -2.14
N HIS A 18 -0.34 -6.44 -1.67
CA HIS A 18 0.44 -5.21 -1.87
C HIS A 18 0.80 -4.63 -0.50
N GLU A 19 2.11 -4.56 -0.21
CA GLU A 19 2.59 -4.12 1.11
C GLU A 19 3.81 -3.22 0.98
N ILE A 20 3.96 -2.23 1.86
CA ILE A 20 5.25 -1.54 2.05
C ILE A 20 6.01 -2.18 3.21
N VAL A 21 7.15 -2.78 2.90
CA VAL A 21 8.01 -3.47 3.87
C VAL A 21 9.31 -2.70 4.07
N PHE A 22 9.67 -2.46 5.34
CA PHE A 22 10.96 -1.89 5.71
C PHE A 22 12.03 -2.96 5.95
N ALA A 23 13.12 -2.90 5.18
CA ALA A 23 14.22 -3.86 5.25
C ALA A 23 15.56 -3.27 4.80
N GLU A 24 16.67 -3.97 5.04
CA GLU A 24 18.00 -3.54 4.60
C GLU A 24 18.25 -3.85 3.10
N SER A 25 17.56 -4.87 2.58
CA SER A 25 17.68 -5.33 1.20
C SER A 25 16.33 -5.78 0.61
N PRO A 26 16.20 -5.85 -0.74
CA PRO A 26 14.99 -6.36 -1.38
C PRO A 26 14.68 -7.81 -1.01
N ALA A 27 15.70 -8.67 -0.85
CA ALA A 27 15.51 -10.06 -0.43
C ALA A 27 14.90 -10.12 0.98
N GLN A 28 15.44 -9.34 1.92
CA GLN A 28 14.88 -9.30 3.26
C GLN A 28 13.44 -8.73 3.26
N ALA A 29 13.12 -7.79 2.37
CA ALA A 29 11.76 -7.27 2.23
C ALA A 29 10.78 -8.38 1.79
N LYS A 30 11.13 -9.16 0.75
CA LYS A 30 10.30 -10.30 0.31
C LYS A 30 10.07 -11.31 1.44
N TYR A 31 11.14 -11.69 2.14
CA TYR A 31 11.07 -12.68 3.21
C TYR A 31 10.14 -12.25 4.37
N LYS A 32 10.04 -10.95 4.63
CA LYS A 32 9.17 -10.41 5.68
C LYS A 32 7.71 -10.21 5.24
N SER A 33 7.45 -10.14 3.93
CA SER A 33 6.13 -9.78 3.41
C SER A 33 5.05 -10.83 3.61
N GLU A 34 3.80 -10.38 3.60
CA GLU A 34 2.63 -11.28 3.60
C GLU A 34 2.57 -12.17 2.36
N ALA A 35 2.99 -11.67 1.19
CA ALA A 35 3.02 -12.46 -0.05
C ALA A 35 3.83 -13.77 0.14
N TYR A 36 4.97 -13.69 0.82
CA TYR A 36 5.76 -14.88 1.14
C TYR A 36 5.06 -15.80 2.16
N SER A 37 4.43 -15.22 3.17
CA SER A 37 3.67 -15.96 4.19
C SER A 37 2.44 -16.69 3.60
N ASN A 38 1.86 -16.13 2.54
CA ASN A 38 0.73 -16.70 1.81
C ASN A 38 1.14 -17.78 0.80
N GLY A 39 2.44 -18.13 0.75
CA GLY A 39 2.95 -19.23 -0.09
C GLY A 39 3.22 -18.86 -1.54
N VAL A 40 3.20 -17.56 -1.89
CA VAL A 40 3.60 -17.10 -3.23
C VAL A 40 5.07 -17.51 -3.48
N PRO A 41 5.40 -18.15 -4.61
CA PRO A 41 6.77 -18.54 -4.89
C PRO A 41 7.72 -17.34 -4.85
N TRP A 42 8.92 -17.54 -4.29
CA TRP A 42 9.90 -16.46 -4.12
C TRP A 42 10.23 -15.69 -5.40
N THR A 43 10.24 -16.40 -6.53
CA THR A 43 10.49 -15.85 -7.87
C THR A 43 9.38 -14.91 -8.33
N ASP A 44 8.18 -15.10 -7.79
CA ASP A 44 6.94 -14.46 -8.24
C ASP A 44 6.58 -13.27 -7.33
N ILE A 45 7.31 -13.10 -6.23
CA ILE A 45 7.25 -11.89 -5.41
C ILE A 45 8.19 -10.83 -5.99
N ALA A 46 7.69 -9.62 -6.22
CA ALA A 46 8.47 -8.42 -6.54
C ALA A 46 8.77 -7.62 -5.26
N ALA A 47 9.92 -6.94 -5.23
CA ALA A 47 10.24 -5.97 -4.18
C ALA A 47 10.84 -4.73 -4.84
N VAL A 48 10.02 -3.69 -5.00
CA VAL A 48 10.34 -2.45 -5.71
C VAL A 48 10.70 -1.37 -4.70
N ARG A 49 11.79 -0.65 -4.92
CA ARG A 49 12.27 0.38 -3.99
C ARG A 49 11.33 1.60 -3.97
N LYS A 50 10.98 2.08 -2.77
CA LYS A 50 10.14 3.29 -2.55
C LYS A 50 10.79 4.30 -1.60
N PRO A 51 11.82 5.08 -2.04
CA PRO A 51 12.60 5.96 -1.15
C PRO A 51 11.78 7.00 -0.38
N GLN A 52 10.67 7.46 -0.95
CA GLN A 52 9.73 8.41 -0.34
C GLN A 52 9.19 7.95 1.02
N PHE A 53 9.14 6.65 1.27
CA PHE A 53 8.64 6.10 2.53
C PHE A 53 9.72 5.86 3.59
N ASP A 54 11.02 6.02 3.28
CA ASP A 54 12.11 5.74 4.23
C ASP A 54 12.00 6.53 5.53
N GLN A 55 11.46 7.75 5.45
CA GLN A 55 11.24 8.61 6.61
C GLN A 55 10.31 7.99 7.66
N TYR A 56 9.49 7.01 7.29
CA TYR A 56 8.58 6.29 8.19
C TYR A 56 9.19 5.00 8.73
N ALA A 57 10.45 4.68 8.39
CA ALA A 57 11.07 3.41 8.78
C ALA A 57 11.29 3.23 10.29
N GLU A 58 11.40 4.33 11.04
CA GLU A 58 11.57 4.30 12.49
C GLU A 58 10.27 3.96 13.22
N THR A 59 9.15 4.54 12.79
CA THR A 59 7.82 4.28 13.37
C THR A 59 7.18 3.03 12.82
N GLY A 60 7.51 2.66 11.58
CA GLY A 60 6.81 1.62 10.82
C GLY A 60 5.40 2.02 10.37
N ILE A 61 4.97 3.26 10.66
CA ILE A 61 3.62 3.75 10.37
C ILE A 61 3.71 4.79 9.26
N ILE A 62 3.14 4.46 8.11
CA ILE A 62 3.00 5.38 6.97
C ILE A 62 1.57 5.95 6.99
N PRO A 63 1.39 7.28 6.98
CA PRO A 63 0.05 7.87 6.93
C PRO A 63 -0.63 7.59 5.59
N ARG A 64 -1.97 7.48 5.60
CA ARG A 64 -2.77 7.16 4.39
C ARG A 64 -2.54 8.18 3.27
N SER A 65 -2.45 9.47 3.59
CA SER A 65 -2.10 10.54 2.65
C SER A 65 -0.77 10.31 1.91
N ALA A 66 0.24 9.73 2.57
CA ALA A 66 1.51 9.43 1.90
C ALA A 66 1.36 8.26 0.92
N TYR A 67 0.57 7.24 1.26
CA TYR A 67 0.21 6.16 0.33
C TYR A 67 -0.56 6.70 -0.88
N ILE A 68 -1.58 7.53 -0.64
CA ILE A 68 -2.40 8.15 -1.69
C ILE A 68 -1.53 9.01 -2.62
N ALA A 69 -0.60 9.81 -2.07
CA ALA A 69 0.32 10.61 -2.87
C ALA A 69 1.26 9.77 -3.75
N ASP A 70 1.52 8.50 -3.39
CA ASP A 70 2.26 7.53 -4.20
C ASP A 70 1.37 6.77 -5.21
N GLY A 71 0.05 7.03 -5.22
CA GLY A 71 -0.91 6.42 -6.14
C GLY A 71 -1.61 5.17 -5.61
N TRP A 72 -1.54 4.90 -4.30
CA TRP A 72 -2.33 3.84 -3.68
C TRP A 72 -3.78 4.27 -3.55
N TYR A 73 -4.66 3.28 -3.53
CA TYR A 73 -6.08 3.45 -3.26
C TYR A 73 -6.50 2.54 -2.11
N PHE A 74 -7.60 2.90 -1.46
CA PHE A 74 -8.15 2.19 -0.31
C PHE A 74 -9.64 1.90 -0.52
N GLU A 75 -10.20 1.09 0.36
CA GLU A 75 -11.64 1.03 0.56
C GLU A 75 -12.15 2.39 1.05
N CYS A 76 -13.23 2.89 0.45
CA CYS A 76 -13.86 4.14 0.82
C CYS A 76 -14.62 3.98 2.14
N ASP A 77 -14.30 4.81 3.13
CA ASP A 77 -14.93 4.79 4.46
C ASP A 77 -16.43 5.14 4.43
N GLN A 78 -16.94 5.66 3.32
CA GLN A 78 -18.35 6.08 3.16
C GLN A 78 -19.21 5.06 2.41
N CYS A 79 -18.70 4.50 1.31
CA CYS A 79 -19.48 3.62 0.43
C CYS A 79 -18.89 2.22 0.25
N GLY A 80 -17.71 1.93 0.81
CA GLY A 80 -17.05 0.63 0.70
C GLY A 80 -16.41 0.35 -0.66
N SER A 81 -16.40 1.30 -1.60
CA SER A 81 -15.75 1.09 -2.90
C SER A 81 -14.21 1.11 -2.76
N PHE A 82 -13.51 0.17 -3.40
CA PHE A 82 -12.04 0.13 -3.45
C PHE A 82 -11.46 1.14 -4.45
N SER A 83 -11.77 2.41 -4.25
CA SER A 83 -11.40 3.51 -5.15
C SER A 83 -11.12 4.82 -4.40
N ALA A 84 -10.88 4.74 -3.09
CA ALA A 84 -10.60 5.92 -2.27
C ALA A 84 -9.17 6.42 -2.49
N THR A 85 -9.06 7.66 -2.96
CA THR A 85 -7.81 8.33 -3.30
C THR A 85 -7.74 9.74 -2.70
N ASN A 86 -8.60 10.06 -1.75
CA ASN A 86 -8.61 11.34 -1.03
C ASN A 86 -8.62 11.08 0.47
N GLU A 87 -7.94 11.93 1.24
CA GLU A 87 -8.02 11.92 2.71
C GLU A 87 -8.68 13.22 3.19
N VAL A 88 -9.79 13.11 3.91
CA VAL A 88 -10.55 14.25 4.47
C VAL A 88 -10.85 13.97 5.93
N ASN A 89 -10.40 14.84 6.83
CA ASN A 89 -10.60 14.70 8.29
C ASN A 89 -10.19 13.32 8.85
N GLY A 90 -9.16 12.68 8.26
CA GLY A 90 -8.67 11.37 8.67
C GLY A 90 -9.43 10.17 8.10
N GLN A 91 -10.46 10.39 7.28
CA GLN A 91 -11.15 9.36 6.51
C GLN A 91 -10.59 9.29 5.08
N VAL A 92 -10.56 8.11 4.50
CA VAL A 92 -10.26 7.92 3.07
C VAL A 92 -11.56 7.78 2.27
N ILE A 93 -11.73 8.65 1.28
CA ILE A 93 -12.97 8.74 0.51
C ILE A 93 -12.71 8.72 -1.00
N CYS A 94 -13.63 8.10 -1.75
CA CYS A 94 -13.60 8.13 -3.20
C CYS A 94 -14.08 9.48 -3.76
N GLU A 95 -13.71 9.77 -5.01
CA GLU A 95 -14.05 11.03 -5.69
C GLU A 95 -15.57 11.29 -5.69
N PHE A 96 -16.38 10.27 -5.95
CA PHE A 96 -17.85 10.39 -5.93
C PHE A 96 -18.39 10.85 -4.58
N CYS A 97 -17.94 10.25 -3.48
CA CYS A 97 -18.37 10.64 -2.13
C CYS A 97 -17.82 12.00 -1.68
N LEU A 98 -16.68 12.43 -2.23
CA LEU A 98 -16.12 13.77 -1.98
C LEU A 98 -16.96 14.85 -2.67
N GLU A 99 -17.38 14.62 -3.91
CA GLU A 99 -18.25 15.52 -4.66
C GLU A 99 -19.64 15.65 -4.02
N ASP A 100 -20.24 14.54 -3.59
CA ASP A 100 -21.57 14.52 -2.94
C ASP A 100 -21.60 15.33 -1.63
N GLN A 101 -20.48 15.39 -0.89
CA GLN A 101 -20.35 16.21 0.32
C GLN A 101 -20.20 17.71 0.03
N SER A 102 -19.87 18.07 -1.20
CA SER A 102 -19.63 19.46 -1.62
C SER A 102 -20.85 20.12 -2.29
N ALA A 103 -21.92 19.35 -2.49
CA ALA A 103 -23.19 19.77 -3.08
C ALA A 103 -24.22 20.21 -2.03
#